data_AF-H3C9Y5-F1
#
_entry.id   AF-H3C9Y5-F1
#
_cell.length_a   1.000
_cell.length_b   1.000
_cell.length_c   1.000
_cell.angle_alpha   90.00
_cell.angle_beta   90.00
_cell.angle_gamma   90.00
#
_symmetry.space_group_name_H-M   'P 1'
#
loop_
_entity.id
_entity.type
_entity.pdbx_description
1 polymer ?
#
loop_
_entity_poly.entity_id
_entity_poly.type
_entity_poly.pdbx_seq_one_letter_code
_entity_poly.pdbx_strand_id
1 'polypeptide(L)'
;MDAEVTAGYREACAQCSAVDWGLSDEGGFYCRTCHSVAERGGGPDVGGASFTPGSSRISTVGRGRKSRTNGPGRAWLLCEGFQFILKVQADALLTLRGQPGLQDRVLWDMWRLYLQKSGRAYTQRAARSPAFRLDQRDPDPPTPPQDSDSSRTAVIDSEGDTSADPRCVFPQRVCIVSDSTHLCGGRGQRALSMSTTLALLHLALVWSREALTLSDLLRLVDQGHLPYVHAYERLPDEMKVEGKAAVVFRVESVPSHGAVHREAESLLSLLQLPAFPPISSQSLLHPARLSLRYLLDANLPAQLHPLLCRLMERRGMMDARLHTAAAASPAALPRYDAQAAALIVVAMKLLYGLDDQSEWSAPDLTGTGGDRGTEDRGTEDQFSLRRWFRLLHQVLVRAENQRKVDDSRLLFFSRKQWKTSSKPLCLNRRNRCVVMKKKRVAQQLRSCLHKLSAPPAAAQQLRPSSFRFCWGDRGGADGPSFHQKKLPGVLSHPLRGSWYWHPALKPCHPRMCRGHYAQAEATLPHSFKWFLRLFGFLLDIRPPRLYEEVLKVERRLFSGLDG
;
A
#
# COMPACT_ATOMS: atom_id res chain seq x y z
N MET A 1 -15.15 45.48 15.55
CA MET A 1 -14.64 45.10 14.22
C MET A 1 -13.90 46.26 13.53
N ASP A 2 -13.79 47.45 14.13
CA ASP A 2 -13.31 48.64 13.40
C ASP A 2 -11.80 48.91 13.50
N ALA A 3 -11.10 48.30 14.46
CA ALA A 3 -9.69 48.59 14.72
C ALA A 3 -8.71 47.98 13.69
N GLU A 4 -9.09 46.90 12.99
CA GLU A 4 -8.24 46.29 11.96
C GLU A 4 -8.28 47.02 10.62
N VAL A 5 -9.34 47.80 10.35
CA VAL A 5 -9.53 48.52 9.07
C VAL A 5 -8.92 49.92 9.12
N THR A 6 -8.90 50.58 10.29
CA THR A 6 -8.29 51.91 10.48
C THR A 6 -6.79 51.86 10.78
N ALA A 7 -6.20 50.68 11.03
CA ALA A 7 -4.78 50.50 11.40
C ALA A 7 -3.76 51.03 10.36
N GLY A 8 -4.20 51.28 9.12
CA GLY A 8 -3.38 51.86 8.05
C GLY A 8 -3.48 53.38 7.92
N TYR A 9 -4.48 54.03 8.55
CA TYR A 9 -4.73 55.47 8.41
C TYR A 9 -4.06 56.23 9.57
N ARG A 10 -2.92 56.86 9.30
CA ARG A 10 -2.09 57.57 10.29
C ARG A 10 -2.10 59.09 10.14
N GLU A 11 -2.99 59.63 9.31
CA GLU A 11 -3.10 61.07 9.11
C GLU A 11 -3.73 61.72 10.34
N ALA A 12 -3.18 62.85 10.78
CA ALA A 12 -3.72 63.60 11.91
C ALA A 12 -4.99 64.34 11.49
N CYS A 13 -6.02 64.36 12.35
CA CYS A 13 -7.22 65.14 12.09
C CYS A 13 -6.89 66.62 11.88
N ALA A 14 -7.37 67.23 10.79
CA ALA A 14 -7.10 68.63 10.48
C ALA A 14 -7.66 69.61 11.53
N GLN A 15 -8.65 69.19 12.33
CA GLN A 15 -9.32 70.05 13.33
C GLN A 15 -8.72 69.91 14.73
N CYS A 16 -8.36 68.69 15.16
CA CYS A 16 -7.92 68.44 16.55
C CYS A 16 -6.58 67.71 16.66
N SER A 17 -5.89 67.46 15.53
CA SER A 17 -4.59 66.77 15.44
C SER A 17 -4.54 65.34 16.01
N ALA A 18 -5.68 64.78 16.45
CA ALA A 18 -5.76 63.41 16.95
C ALA A 18 -5.66 62.39 15.79
N VAL A 19 -4.98 61.27 16.04
CA VAL A 19 -4.85 60.14 15.11
C VAL A 19 -5.75 58.99 15.60
N ASP A 20 -7.02 59.30 15.79
CA ASP A 20 -8.05 58.36 16.26
C ASP A 20 -9.29 58.46 15.38
N TRP A 21 -9.44 57.48 14.49
CA TRP A 21 -10.42 57.47 13.41
C TRP A 21 -11.38 56.28 13.53
N GLY A 22 -12.67 56.57 13.38
CA GLY A 22 -13.76 55.60 13.23
C GLY A 22 -14.27 55.53 11.80
N LEU A 23 -15.03 54.49 11.49
CA LEU A 23 -15.69 54.29 10.21
C LEU A 23 -17.21 54.41 10.41
N SER A 24 -17.87 55.22 9.60
CA SER A 24 -19.34 55.27 9.56
C SER A 24 -19.89 54.10 8.75
N ASP A 25 -21.18 53.80 8.94
CA ASP A 25 -21.88 52.71 8.22
C ASP A 25 -21.90 52.92 6.69
N GLU A 26 -21.66 54.14 6.23
CA GLU A 26 -21.53 54.50 4.81
C GLU A 26 -20.08 54.45 4.28
N GLY A 27 -19.13 53.98 5.10
CA GLY A 27 -17.72 53.78 4.71
C GLY A 27 -16.84 55.03 4.74
N GLY A 28 -17.31 56.12 5.37
CA GLY A 28 -16.54 57.35 5.58
C GLY A 28 -15.73 57.31 6.88
N PHE A 29 -14.53 57.90 6.88
CA PHE A 29 -13.74 58.05 8.11
C PHE A 29 -14.19 59.30 8.87
N TYR A 30 -14.36 59.19 10.19
CA TYR A 30 -14.63 60.33 11.08
C TYR A 30 -13.69 60.30 12.28
N CYS A 31 -13.28 61.47 12.76
CA CYS A 31 -12.42 61.56 13.94
C CYS A 31 -13.24 61.21 15.20
N ARG A 32 -12.78 60.28 16.02
CA ARG A 32 -13.47 59.89 17.26
C ARG A 32 -13.38 60.95 18.36
N THR A 33 -12.44 61.88 18.25
CA THR A 33 -12.20 62.93 19.26
C THR A 33 -13.06 64.18 19.02
N CYS A 34 -13.25 64.60 17.75
CA CYS A 34 -13.98 65.82 17.40
C CYS A 34 -15.16 65.59 16.44
N HIS A 35 -15.46 64.33 16.10
CA HIS A 35 -16.56 63.92 15.21
C HIS A 35 -16.56 64.56 13.81
N SER A 36 -15.44 65.15 13.40
CA SER A 36 -15.27 65.73 12.06
C SER A 36 -15.06 64.62 11.02
N VAL A 37 -15.80 64.69 9.91
CA VAL A 37 -15.74 63.73 8.79
C VAL A 37 -14.57 64.09 7.86
N ALA A 38 -13.77 63.12 7.46
CA ALA A 38 -12.70 63.33 6.49
C ALA A 38 -13.25 63.37 5.06
N GLU A 39 -13.19 64.53 4.40
CA GLU A 39 -13.46 64.63 2.96
C GLU A 39 -12.29 64.01 2.18
N ARG A 40 -12.60 62.99 1.37
CA ARG A 40 -11.63 62.10 0.71
C ARG A 40 -10.91 62.81 -0.44
N GLY A 41 -9.72 63.35 -0.19
CA GLY A 41 -8.76 63.73 -1.24
C GLY A 41 -8.04 62.50 -1.82
N GLY A 42 -8.58 61.94 -2.90
CA GLY A 42 -7.85 61.14 -3.90
C GLY A 42 -7.09 59.88 -3.43
N GLY A 43 -7.79 58.76 -3.30
CA GLY A 43 -7.22 57.40 -3.17
C GLY A 43 -8.17 56.36 -3.78
N PRO A 44 -7.66 55.26 -4.35
CA PRO A 44 -8.27 54.55 -5.48
C PRO A 44 -9.63 53.94 -5.16
N ASP A 45 -10.57 54.20 -6.05
CA ASP A 45 -11.95 53.69 -6.03
C ASP A 45 -11.99 52.19 -5.76
N VAL A 46 -12.73 51.83 -4.72
CA VAL A 46 -13.36 50.52 -4.58
C VAL A 46 -14.55 50.50 -5.54
N GLY A 47 -14.25 50.37 -6.84
CA GLY A 47 -15.24 50.13 -7.88
C GLY A 47 -15.52 48.63 -7.99
N GLY A 48 -16.80 48.26 -7.94
CA GLY A 48 -17.28 46.89 -8.05
C GLY A 48 -16.68 46.14 -9.26
N ALA A 49 -16.48 44.83 -9.08
CA ALA A 49 -15.93 43.94 -10.08
C ALA A 49 -16.86 43.80 -11.29
N SER A 50 -16.75 44.74 -12.24
CA SER A 50 -17.13 44.51 -13.63
C SER A 50 -15.98 43.75 -14.31
N PHE A 51 -16.32 42.59 -14.86
CA PHE A 51 -15.40 41.71 -15.54
C PHE A 51 -15.01 42.34 -16.88
N THR A 52 -13.79 42.87 -17.00
CA THR A 52 -13.20 43.24 -18.30
C THR A 52 -12.06 42.27 -18.64
N PRO A 53 -12.17 41.46 -19.71
CA PRO A 53 -11.08 40.60 -20.13
C PRO A 53 -10.09 41.41 -20.98
N GLY A 54 -8.84 41.58 -20.51
CA GLY A 54 -7.76 42.11 -21.36
C GLY A 54 -6.63 42.93 -20.74
N SER A 55 -6.58 43.19 -19.43
CA SER A 55 -5.49 44.00 -18.85
C SER A 55 -4.35 43.16 -18.27
N SER A 56 -3.36 42.83 -19.11
CA SER A 56 -2.08 42.25 -18.66
C SER A 56 -1.04 43.35 -18.42
N ARG A 57 -1.11 44.03 -17.27
CA ARG A 57 0.02 44.79 -16.73
C ARG A 57 0.79 43.93 -15.74
N ILE A 58 1.99 43.50 -16.14
CA ILE A 58 2.94 42.79 -15.30
C ILE A 58 3.60 43.82 -14.38
N SER A 59 3.16 43.91 -13.12
CA SER A 59 3.90 44.62 -12.10
C SER A 59 5.07 43.75 -11.62
N THR A 60 6.30 44.20 -11.89
CA THR A 60 7.50 43.60 -11.33
C THR A 60 7.54 43.87 -9.83
N VAL A 61 7.17 42.87 -9.04
CA VAL A 61 7.31 42.91 -7.58
C VAL A 61 8.80 42.90 -7.23
N GLY A 62 9.30 44.03 -6.70
CA GLY A 62 10.64 44.14 -6.14
C GLY A 62 10.87 43.08 -5.07
N ARG A 63 12.04 42.43 -5.08
CA ARG A 63 12.42 41.44 -4.07
C ARG A 63 12.59 42.12 -2.71
N GLY A 64 11.50 42.25 -1.96
CA GLY A 64 11.56 42.51 -0.53
C GLY A 64 12.39 41.42 0.17
N ARG A 65 13.29 41.84 1.06
CA ARG A 65 14.14 40.97 1.87
C ARG A 65 13.23 40.08 2.74
N LYS A 66 12.99 38.85 2.28
CA LYS A 66 12.26 37.85 3.07
C LYS A 66 12.99 37.67 4.40
N SER A 67 12.32 38.02 5.50
CA SER A 67 12.64 37.45 6.80
C SER A 67 12.62 35.93 6.64
N ARG A 68 13.80 35.31 6.69
CA ARG A 68 13.95 33.85 6.60
C ARG A 68 13.62 33.25 7.96
N THR A 69 12.35 33.22 8.32
CA THR A 69 11.84 32.40 9.46
C THR A 69 11.44 30.99 9.04
N ASN A 70 11.92 30.50 7.89
CA ASN A 70 11.90 29.07 7.57
C ASN A 70 13.34 28.57 7.64
N GLY A 71 13.70 27.93 8.76
CA GLY A 71 14.95 27.20 8.88
C GLY A 71 15.13 26.21 7.72
N PRO A 72 16.38 25.89 7.34
CA PRO A 72 16.63 24.75 6.46
C PRO A 72 15.92 23.53 7.07
N GLY A 73 15.18 22.75 6.27
CA GLY A 73 14.63 21.48 6.75
C GLY A 73 15.75 20.67 7.39
N ARG A 74 15.45 19.93 8.47
CA ARG A 74 16.48 19.11 9.13
C ARG A 74 17.12 18.19 8.08
N ALA A 75 18.44 18.08 8.09
CA ALA A 75 19.10 17.03 7.30
C ALA A 75 18.67 15.68 7.88
N TRP A 76 18.21 14.78 7.01
CA TRP A 76 17.66 13.48 7.40
C TRP A 76 18.11 12.40 6.41
N LEU A 77 18.25 11.16 6.88
CA LEU A 77 18.71 10.02 6.10
C LEU A 77 17.55 9.30 5.43
N LEU A 78 17.71 8.81 4.20
CA LEU A 78 16.63 8.11 3.48
C LEU A 78 15.94 7.00 4.33
N CYS A 79 16.71 6.25 5.12
CA CYS A 79 16.18 5.23 6.03
C CYS A 79 15.28 5.80 7.14
N GLU A 80 15.51 7.02 7.62
CA GLU A 80 14.63 7.68 8.59
C GLU A 80 13.24 7.94 7.98
N GLY A 81 13.17 8.25 6.69
CA GLY A 81 11.89 8.44 5.99
C GLY A 81 11.10 7.15 5.89
N PHE A 82 11.78 6.06 5.58
CA PHE A 82 11.18 4.73 5.62
C PHE A 82 10.75 4.31 7.01
N GLN A 83 11.58 4.59 8.04
CA GLN A 83 11.25 4.32 9.43
C GLN A 83 9.99 5.08 9.87
N PHE A 84 9.87 6.36 9.49
CA PHE A 84 8.69 7.16 9.78
C PHE A 84 7.44 6.57 9.12
N ILE A 85 7.51 6.25 7.82
CA ILE A 85 6.39 5.65 7.11
C ILE A 85 6.01 4.30 7.71
N LEU A 86 7.00 3.46 8.02
CA LEU A 86 6.78 2.15 8.65
C LEU A 86 6.10 2.30 10.02
N LYS A 87 6.49 3.32 10.81
CA LYS A 87 5.82 3.66 12.06
C LYS A 87 4.35 4.01 11.84
N VAL A 88 4.07 4.93 10.91
CA VAL A 88 2.69 5.34 10.58
C VAL A 88 1.85 4.15 10.11
N GLN A 89 2.43 3.23 9.36
CA GLN A 89 1.77 1.99 8.93
C GLN A 89 1.49 1.06 10.12
N ALA A 90 2.46 0.85 11.01
CA ALA A 90 2.28 0.04 12.21
C ALA A 90 1.20 0.65 13.14
N ASP A 91 1.25 1.95 13.40
CA ASP A 91 0.26 2.67 14.22
C ASP A 91 -1.16 2.55 13.64
N ALA A 92 -1.30 2.61 12.32
CA ALA A 92 -2.57 2.39 11.64
C ALA A 92 -3.10 0.96 11.86
N LEU A 93 -2.24 -0.07 11.76
CA LEU A 93 -2.64 -1.45 12.06
C LEU A 93 -3.04 -1.64 13.53
N LEU A 94 -2.32 -1.02 14.47
CA LEU A 94 -2.66 -1.06 15.89
C LEU A 94 -4.03 -0.43 16.17
N THR A 95 -4.30 0.72 15.54
CA THR A 95 -5.58 1.43 15.68
C THR A 95 -6.75 0.58 15.18
N LEU A 96 -6.56 -0.17 14.10
CA LEU A 96 -7.60 -1.06 13.56
C LEU A 96 -7.84 -2.30 14.42
N ARG A 97 -6.83 -2.75 15.17
CA ARG A 97 -6.89 -3.98 15.96
C ARG A 97 -7.32 -3.77 17.41
N GLY A 98 -7.17 -2.57 17.95
CA GLY A 98 -7.49 -2.26 19.34
C GLY A 98 -6.63 -3.01 20.38
N GLN A 99 -5.45 -3.51 19.99
CA GLN A 99 -4.54 -4.29 20.85
C GLN A 99 -3.10 -3.73 20.72
N PRO A 100 -2.51 -3.13 21.77
CA PRO A 100 -1.23 -2.41 21.69
C PRO A 100 0.03 -3.29 21.80
N GLY A 101 -0.04 -4.61 21.64
CA GLY A 101 0.95 -5.50 22.27
C GLY A 101 2.03 -6.16 21.40
N LEU A 102 1.77 -6.54 20.14
CA LEU A 102 2.53 -7.66 19.55
C LEU A 102 3.43 -7.32 18.34
N GLN A 103 3.12 -6.25 17.61
CA GLN A 103 3.85 -5.92 16.38
C GLN A 103 5.05 -5.02 16.63
N ASP A 104 5.01 -4.15 17.64
CA ASP A 104 6.04 -3.12 17.82
C ASP A 104 7.42 -3.74 18.04
N ARG A 105 7.60 -4.60 19.04
CA ARG A 105 8.92 -5.16 19.32
C ARG A 105 9.47 -5.96 18.14
N VAL A 106 8.68 -6.89 17.61
CA VAL A 106 9.07 -7.77 16.50
C VAL A 106 9.40 -6.98 15.24
N LEU A 107 8.54 -6.04 14.84
CA LEU A 107 8.75 -5.21 13.66
C LEU A 107 10.01 -4.35 13.80
N TRP A 108 10.19 -3.71 14.97
CA TRP A 108 11.35 -2.86 15.21
C TRP A 108 12.65 -3.67 15.31
N ASP A 109 12.60 -4.90 15.84
CA ASP A 109 13.74 -5.84 15.82
C ASP A 109 14.11 -6.22 14.39
N MET A 110 13.12 -6.58 13.56
CA MET A 110 13.34 -6.86 12.13
C MET A 110 13.86 -5.65 11.37
N TRP A 111 13.38 -4.43 11.67
CA TRP A 111 13.87 -3.19 11.08
C TRP A 111 15.32 -2.88 11.48
N ARG A 112 15.67 -3.00 12.77
CA ARG A 112 17.04 -2.83 13.25
C ARG A 112 17.99 -3.83 12.59
N LEU A 113 17.59 -5.10 12.53
CA LEU A 113 18.35 -6.16 11.87
C LEU A 113 18.49 -5.89 10.37
N TYR A 114 17.46 -5.39 9.71
CA TYR A 114 17.51 -4.95 8.32
C TYR A 114 18.57 -3.86 8.13
N LEU A 115 18.56 -2.81 8.95
CA LEU A 115 19.53 -1.72 8.85
C LEU A 115 20.96 -2.21 9.05
N GLN A 116 21.17 -3.14 9.97
CA GLN A 116 22.47 -3.77 10.23
C GLN A 116 22.94 -4.61 9.04
N LYS A 117 22.12 -5.59 8.60
CA LYS A 117 22.47 -6.54 7.52
C LYS A 117 22.57 -5.86 6.15
N SER A 118 21.83 -4.79 5.93
CA SER A 118 21.93 -3.98 4.70
C SER A 118 23.10 -2.99 4.72
N GLY A 119 23.82 -2.84 5.83
CA GLY A 119 24.94 -1.91 5.98
C GLY A 119 24.55 -0.43 5.96
N ARG A 120 23.32 -0.12 6.39
CA ARG A 120 22.77 1.24 6.44
C ARG A 120 22.96 1.91 7.80
N ALA A 121 23.01 1.13 8.87
CA ALA A 121 23.34 1.58 10.22
C ALA A 121 23.95 0.42 11.03
N TYR A 122 24.54 0.71 12.19
CA TYR A 122 25.05 -0.32 13.13
C TYR A 122 26.13 -1.26 12.56
N THR A 123 26.97 -0.78 11.64
CA THR A 123 28.08 -1.57 11.06
C THR A 123 29.45 -0.94 11.34
N GLN A 124 30.44 -1.76 11.69
CA GLN A 124 31.84 -1.34 11.97
C GLN A 124 32.52 -0.66 10.77
N ARG A 125 32.09 -0.97 9.55
CA ARG A 125 32.52 -0.35 8.30
C ARG A 125 31.37 0.49 7.75
N ALA A 126 30.91 1.48 8.52
CA ALA A 126 30.09 2.55 7.95
C ALA A 126 30.85 3.06 6.72
N ALA A 127 30.19 3.16 5.56
CA ALA A 127 30.82 3.71 4.36
C ALA A 127 31.55 5.00 4.76
N ARG A 128 32.88 5.00 4.67
CA ARG A 128 33.75 6.08 5.15
C ARG A 128 33.13 7.41 4.74
N SER A 129 32.53 8.12 5.69
CA SER A 129 32.24 9.53 5.54
C SER A 129 33.58 10.22 5.25
N PRO A 130 33.71 11.06 4.21
CA PRO A 130 34.93 11.81 4.03
C PRO A 130 35.16 12.60 5.31
N ALA A 131 36.32 12.37 5.93
CA ALA A 131 36.69 13.01 7.17
C ALA A 131 36.54 14.52 7.00
N PHE A 132 35.75 15.12 7.89
CA PHE A 132 35.63 16.56 8.04
C PHE A 132 36.99 17.06 8.54
N ARG A 133 37.93 17.37 7.64
CA ARG A 133 39.08 18.20 8.00
C ARG A 133 38.54 19.61 8.13
N LEU A 134 38.39 20.06 9.38
CA LEU A 134 38.34 21.49 9.67
C LEU A 134 39.67 22.06 9.18
N ASP A 135 39.61 22.78 8.08
CA ASP A 135 40.69 23.66 7.66
C ASP A 135 40.72 24.84 8.65
N GLN A 136 41.42 24.65 9.77
CA GLN A 136 41.85 25.76 10.62
C GLN A 136 42.94 26.48 9.85
N ARG A 137 42.54 27.53 9.15
CA ARG A 137 43.45 28.53 8.60
C ARG A 137 43.91 29.40 9.76
N ASP A 138 45.03 29.06 10.38
CA ASP A 138 45.83 30.04 11.10
C ASP A 138 46.64 30.87 10.09
N PRO A 139 46.89 32.16 10.36
CA PRO A 139 47.69 33.01 9.49
C PRO A 139 49.19 32.77 9.73
N ASP A 140 49.90 32.24 8.75
CA ASP A 140 51.37 32.13 8.82
C ASP A 140 52.05 33.51 8.65
N PRO A 141 53.10 33.82 9.44
CA PRO A 141 54.01 34.95 9.21
C PRO A 141 55.08 34.61 8.14
N PRO A 142 55.82 35.62 7.61
CA PRO A 142 56.43 35.52 6.29
C PRO A 142 57.90 35.04 6.23
N THR A 143 58.26 34.48 5.06
CA THR A 143 59.60 34.37 4.41
C THR A 143 60.62 33.37 5.00
N PRO A 144 61.66 32.91 4.24
CA PRO A 144 62.08 33.18 2.85
C PRO A 144 62.40 31.92 1.99
N PRO A 145 62.81 32.05 0.71
CA PRO A 145 62.84 30.97 -0.27
C PRO A 145 64.19 30.24 -0.28
N GLN A 146 64.19 28.94 -0.58
CA GLN A 146 65.38 28.22 -1.04
C GLN A 146 65.05 27.20 -2.10
N ASP A 147 65.91 27.25 -3.11
CA ASP A 147 65.95 26.51 -4.35
C ASP A 147 66.23 25.01 -4.20
N SER A 148 66.07 24.33 -5.34
CA SER A 148 66.83 23.16 -5.79
C SER A 148 66.14 21.80 -5.73
N ASP A 149 65.55 21.48 -6.87
CA ASP A 149 66.09 20.51 -7.84
C ASP A 149 65.73 19.02 -7.74
N SER A 150 65.40 18.54 -8.94
CA SER A 150 65.57 17.20 -9.50
C SER A 150 64.67 16.02 -9.13
N SER A 151 63.82 15.72 -10.13
CA SER A 151 63.89 14.49 -10.94
C SER A 151 63.33 13.19 -10.36
N ARG A 152 62.21 12.72 -10.93
CA ARG A 152 62.24 11.64 -11.95
C ARG A 152 60.88 11.41 -12.62
N THR A 153 60.97 11.44 -13.94
CA THR A 153 60.04 11.13 -15.01
C THR A 153 59.54 9.69 -15.00
N ALA A 154 58.27 9.49 -15.36
CA ALA A 154 57.87 8.45 -16.31
C ALA A 154 56.56 8.88 -17.00
N VAL A 155 56.72 9.14 -18.30
CA VAL A 155 55.74 9.60 -19.29
C VAL A 155 55.07 8.37 -19.90
N ILE A 156 53.73 8.38 -20.05
CA ILE A 156 53.06 7.81 -21.22
C ILE A 156 51.91 8.76 -21.58
N ASP A 157 52.05 9.39 -22.74
CA ASP A 157 51.07 10.26 -23.40
C ASP A 157 49.93 9.45 -24.03
N SER A 158 48.76 10.06 -24.06
CA SER A 158 47.83 9.99 -25.20
C SER A 158 46.96 11.24 -25.19
N GLU A 159 47.21 12.09 -26.18
CA GLU A 159 46.59 13.39 -26.42
C GLU A 159 45.19 13.27 -27.04
N GLY A 160 44.41 14.33 -26.82
CA GLY A 160 43.10 14.57 -27.42
C GLY A 160 42.45 15.83 -26.83
N ASP A 161 42.88 16.99 -27.34
CA ASP A 161 42.32 18.34 -27.13
C ASP A 161 40.79 18.40 -27.39
N THR A 162 39.97 19.36 -26.90
CA THR A 162 40.16 20.82 -26.84
C THR A 162 39.19 21.50 -25.85
N SER A 163 39.75 22.42 -25.06
CA SER A 163 39.23 23.64 -24.40
C SER A 163 37.75 23.82 -24.02
N ALA A 164 37.50 24.19 -22.75
CA ALA A 164 37.29 25.59 -22.32
C ALA A 164 36.61 25.63 -20.94
N ASP A 165 37.34 26.11 -19.93
CA ASP A 165 36.79 26.60 -18.65
C ASP A 165 36.65 28.14 -18.77
N PRO A 166 35.66 28.75 -18.10
CA PRO A 166 36.08 29.52 -16.94
C PRO A 166 35.12 29.39 -15.74
N ARG A 167 35.68 28.89 -14.64
CA ARG A 167 35.64 29.45 -13.29
C ARG A 167 34.47 30.40 -13.00
N CYS A 168 33.45 29.87 -12.32
CA CYS A 168 32.64 30.62 -11.38
C CYS A 168 32.65 29.90 -10.03
N VAL A 169 33.58 30.33 -9.17
CA VAL A 169 33.63 29.97 -7.75
C VAL A 169 32.44 30.63 -7.06
N PHE A 170 31.45 29.82 -6.67
CA PHE A 170 30.44 30.24 -5.70
C PHE A 170 30.47 29.27 -4.50
N PRO A 171 30.35 29.78 -3.25
CA PRO A 171 30.57 28.97 -2.06
C PRO A 171 29.48 27.90 -1.92
N GLN A 172 29.92 26.64 -1.89
CA GLN A 172 29.12 25.48 -1.54
C GLN A 172 28.54 25.64 -0.12
N ARG A 173 27.32 26.17 -0.05
CA ARG A 173 26.46 26.01 1.13
C ARG A 173 25.89 24.60 1.11
N VAL A 174 26.49 23.77 1.95
CA VAL A 174 26.08 22.43 2.41
C VAL A 174 24.59 22.15 2.16
N CYS A 175 24.35 21.39 1.10
CA CYS A 175 23.13 20.61 0.91
C CYS A 175 23.59 19.16 0.84
N ILE A 176 23.73 18.48 1.98
CA ILE A 176 23.89 17.02 1.99
C ILE A 176 22.49 16.41 1.81
N VAL A 177 21.98 16.58 0.59
CA VAL A 177 21.39 15.48 -0.17
C VAL A 177 22.45 15.23 -1.22
N SER A 178 23.51 14.52 -0.82
CA SER A 178 24.68 14.33 -1.67
C SER A 178 24.27 13.71 -2.99
N ASP A 179 24.74 14.39 -4.03
CA ASP A 179 24.73 14.00 -5.41
C ASP A 179 25.17 12.53 -5.56
N SER A 180 24.30 11.75 -6.19
CA SER A 180 24.70 10.64 -7.06
C SER A 180 25.46 9.42 -6.52
N THR A 181 25.61 9.21 -5.20
CA THR A 181 26.19 7.94 -4.65
C THR A 181 25.31 7.15 -3.67
N HIS A 182 24.12 7.64 -3.30
CA HIS A 182 23.28 6.99 -2.27
C HIS A 182 21.91 6.48 -2.76
N LEU A 183 21.58 6.66 -4.05
CA LEU A 183 20.40 6.02 -4.67
C LEU A 183 20.67 4.57 -5.07
N CYS A 184 21.93 4.16 -5.08
CA CYS A 184 22.35 2.79 -5.27
C CYS A 184 23.22 2.44 -4.08
N GLY A 185 22.95 1.30 -3.47
CA GLY A 185 23.90 0.70 -2.56
C GLY A 185 25.29 0.68 -3.19
N GLY A 186 26.34 0.89 -2.40
CA GLY A 186 27.68 0.49 -2.83
C GLY A 186 27.62 -0.97 -3.33
N ARG A 187 28.46 -1.34 -4.31
CA ARG A 187 28.49 -2.69 -4.92
C ARG A 187 28.13 -3.77 -3.88
N GLY A 188 26.89 -4.28 -3.93
CA GLY A 188 26.36 -5.29 -2.98
C GLY A 188 25.23 -4.87 -2.03
N GLN A 189 24.83 -3.60 -1.92
CA GLN A 189 23.77 -3.17 -0.98
C GLN A 189 22.36 -3.10 -1.61
N ARG A 190 21.36 -3.73 -0.97
CA ARG A 190 19.95 -3.73 -1.40
C ARG A 190 19.31 -2.33 -1.28
N ALA A 191 18.65 -1.87 -2.34
CA ALA A 191 17.89 -0.62 -2.32
C ALA A 191 16.64 -0.74 -1.42
N LEU A 192 16.36 0.30 -0.64
CA LEU A 192 15.12 0.41 0.13
C LEU A 192 13.98 0.72 -0.84
N SER A 193 12.89 -0.02 -0.74
CA SER A 193 11.68 0.20 -1.53
C SER A 193 10.46 0.30 -0.63
N MET A 194 9.38 0.92 -1.10
CA MET A 194 8.13 0.94 -0.35
C MET A 194 7.58 -0.47 -0.14
N SER A 195 7.73 -1.39 -1.10
CA SER A 195 7.37 -2.81 -0.92
C SER A 195 8.10 -3.47 0.25
N THR A 196 9.32 -3.01 0.57
CA THR A 196 10.08 -3.49 1.74
C THR A 196 9.33 -3.17 3.05
N THR A 197 8.59 -2.06 3.16
CA THR A 197 7.84 -1.75 4.38
C THR A 197 6.66 -2.71 4.57
N LEU A 198 5.89 -2.99 3.51
CA LEU A 198 4.81 -3.99 3.55
C LEU A 198 5.32 -5.41 3.80
N ALA A 199 6.48 -5.75 3.23
CA ALA A 199 7.09 -7.06 3.44
C ALA A 199 7.54 -7.25 4.90
N LEU A 200 8.14 -6.22 5.53
CA LEU A 200 8.49 -6.24 6.96
C LEU A 200 7.24 -6.37 7.84
N LEU A 201 6.17 -5.62 7.54
CA LEU A 201 4.89 -5.75 8.24
C LEU A 201 4.31 -7.15 8.11
N HIS A 202 4.32 -7.72 6.90
CA HIS A 202 3.86 -9.08 6.66
C HIS A 202 4.67 -10.11 7.45
N LEU A 203 6.00 -10.01 7.46
CA LEU A 203 6.86 -10.91 8.25
C LEU A 203 6.60 -10.78 9.75
N ALA A 204 6.42 -9.55 10.26
CA ALA A 204 6.08 -9.33 11.66
C ALA A 204 4.72 -9.96 12.01
N LEU A 205 3.71 -9.83 11.14
CA LEU A 205 2.40 -10.48 11.32
C LEU A 205 2.50 -12.00 11.37
N VAL A 206 3.28 -12.60 10.48
CA VAL A 206 3.50 -14.07 10.44
C VAL A 206 4.24 -14.53 11.68
N TRP A 207 5.28 -13.81 12.10
CA TRP A 207 6.04 -14.12 13.32
C TRP A 207 5.15 -14.07 14.56
N SER A 208 4.26 -13.08 14.62
CA SER A 208 3.27 -12.91 15.68
C SER A 208 2.09 -13.91 15.60
N ARG A 209 2.05 -14.77 14.56
CA ARG A 209 0.99 -15.76 14.30
C ARG A 209 -0.41 -15.14 14.20
N GLU A 210 -0.47 -13.94 13.65
CA GLU A 210 -1.70 -13.18 13.51
C GLU A 210 -2.54 -13.67 12.33
N ALA A 211 -3.86 -13.61 12.46
CA ALA A 211 -4.79 -14.03 11.41
C ALA A 211 -4.86 -13.07 10.20
N LEU A 212 -4.17 -11.94 10.27
CA LEU A 212 -4.15 -10.92 9.21
C LEU A 212 -3.15 -11.34 8.13
N THR A 213 -3.69 -11.80 7.01
CA THR A 213 -2.93 -12.36 5.88
C THR A 213 -2.36 -11.26 5.00
N LEU A 214 -1.48 -11.63 4.04
CA LEU A 214 -0.96 -10.67 3.06
C LEU A 214 -2.07 -10.08 2.20
N SER A 215 -3.08 -10.88 1.84
CA SER A 215 -4.28 -10.42 1.13
C SER A 215 -5.03 -9.33 1.91
N ASP A 216 -5.19 -9.51 3.23
CA ASP A 216 -5.83 -8.51 4.09
C ASP A 216 -4.99 -7.23 4.17
N LEU A 217 -3.67 -7.35 4.33
CA LEU A 217 -2.76 -6.21 4.40
C LEU A 217 -2.84 -5.34 3.13
N LEU A 218 -2.86 -5.98 1.96
CA LEU A 218 -2.98 -5.27 0.68
C LEU A 218 -4.35 -4.65 0.50
N ARG A 219 -5.40 -5.30 0.98
CA ARG A 219 -6.75 -4.74 0.97
C ARG A 219 -6.86 -3.49 1.86
N LEU A 220 -6.21 -3.49 3.03
CA LEU A 220 -6.15 -2.30 3.89
C LEU A 220 -5.42 -1.14 3.20
N VAL A 221 -4.39 -1.43 2.39
CA VAL A 221 -3.72 -0.42 1.56
C VAL A 221 -4.66 0.11 0.48
N ASP A 222 -5.34 -0.79 -0.23
CA ASP A 222 -6.25 -0.46 -1.32
C ASP A 222 -7.43 0.41 -0.85
N GLN A 223 -8.00 0.08 0.31
CA GLN A 223 -9.07 0.83 0.97
C GLN A 223 -8.58 2.14 1.62
N GLY A 224 -7.27 2.43 1.61
CA GLY A 224 -6.70 3.65 2.16
C GLY A 224 -6.59 3.69 3.69
N HIS A 225 -6.83 2.57 4.37
CA HIS A 225 -6.65 2.44 5.83
C HIS A 225 -5.18 2.31 6.24
N LEU A 226 -4.35 1.72 5.38
CA LEU A 226 -2.91 1.61 5.58
C LEU A 226 -2.16 2.56 4.62
N PRO A 227 -1.47 3.61 5.12
CA PRO A 227 -0.78 4.58 4.26
C PRO A 227 0.37 3.94 3.47
N TYR A 228 0.25 3.89 2.14
CA TYR A 228 1.29 3.34 1.26
C TYR A 228 1.39 4.10 -0.05
N VAL A 229 0.26 4.22 -0.76
CA VAL A 229 0.15 5.10 -1.94
C VAL A 229 0.28 6.54 -1.45
N HIS A 230 1.17 7.31 -2.11
CA HIS A 230 1.49 8.68 -1.70
C HIS A 230 1.93 8.84 -0.23
N ALA A 231 2.61 7.84 0.35
CA ALA A 231 3.06 7.88 1.73
C ALA A 231 3.92 9.11 2.10
N TYR A 232 4.57 9.74 1.10
CA TYR A 232 5.31 10.99 1.29
C TYR A 232 4.47 12.14 1.86
N GLU A 233 3.14 12.13 1.69
CA GLU A 233 2.25 13.17 2.22
C GLU A 233 2.16 13.15 3.74
N ARG A 234 2.44 11.99 4.34
CA ARG A 234 2.43 11.80 5.80
C ARG A 234 3.73 12.22 6.46
N LEU A 235 4.82 12.39 5.71
CA LEU A 235 6.10 12.80 6.27
C LEU A 235 5.99 14.18 6.92
N PRO A 236 6.69 14.44 8.04
CA PRO A 236 6.60 15.72 8.76
C PRO A 236 7.19 16.88 7.93
N ASP A 237 6.80 18.12 8.23
CA ASP A 237 7.18 19.30 7.42
C ASP A 237 8.69 19.62 7.48
N GLU A 238 9.34 19.15 8.54
CA GLU A 238 10.78 19.19 8.74
C GLU A 238 11.52 18.30 7.75
N MET A 239 10.85 17.25 7.25
CA MET A 239 11.40 16.18 6.41
C MET A 239 11.05 16.40 4.93
N LYS A 240 11.55 17.51 4.37
CA LYS A 240 11.25 17.90 2.98
C LYS A 240 11.89 16.91 2.01
N VAL A 241 11.06 16.25 1.20
CA VAL A 241 11.51 15.35 0.14
C VAL A 241 11.61 16.12 -1.17
N GLU A 242 12.84 16.40 -1.61
CA GLU A 242 13.12 17.06 -2.89
C GLU A 242 14.03 16.17 -3.76
N GLY A 243 13.99 16.36 -5.09
CA GLY A 243 14.90 15.68 -6.01
C GLY A 243 14.58 14.20 -6.28
N LYS A 244 15.59 13.44 -6.71
CA LYS A 244 15.47 12.02 -7.11
C LYS A 244 15.04 11.11 -5.96
N ALA A 245 15.38 11.43 -4.70
CA ALA A 245 14.96 10.67 -3.52
C ALA A 245 13.44 10.67 -3.30
N ALA A 246 12.74 11.71 -3.78
CA ALA A 246 11.28 11.80 -3.70
C ALA A 246 10.56 10.74 -4.54
N VAL A 247 11.20 10.21 -5.58
CA VAL A 247 10.62 9.18 -6.44
C VAL A 247 10.39 7.89 -5.66
N VAL A 248 11.26 7.57 -4.70
CA VAL A 248 11.20 6.32 -3.93
C VAL A 248 9.94 6.23 -3.07
N PHE A 249 9.47 7.37 -2.54
CA PHE A 249 8.25 7.46 -1.74
C PHE A 249 7.00 7.73 -2.59
N ARG A 250 7.17 8.02 -3.89
CA ARG A 250 6.08 8.29 -4.83
C ARG A 250 5.58 6.98 -5.43
N VAL A 251 4.82 6.25 -4.64
CA VAL A 251 4.04 5.10 -5.11
C VAL A 251 2.70 5.58 -5.62
N GLU A 252 2.30 5.11 -6.79
CA GLU A 252 1.03 5.45 -7.46
C GLU A 252 0.01 4.31 -7.48
N SER A 253 0.43 3.07 -7.18
CA SER A 253 -0.44 1.88 -7.17
C SER A 253 -0.08 0.90 -6.06
N VAL A 254 -1.06 0.12 -5.62
CA VAL A 254 -0.87 -1.00 -4.69
C VAL A 254 -0.03 -2.10 -5.36
N PRO A 255 0.96 -2.70 -4.68
CA PRO A 255 1.77 -3.75 -5.26
C PRO A 255 0.99 -5.07 -5.29
N SER A 256 1.26 -5.91 -6.29
CA SER A 256 0.65 -7.24 -6.34
C SER A 256 1.05 -8.12 -5.15
N HIS A 257 0.16 -9.01 -4.73
CA HIS A 257 0.42 -10.04 -3.70
C HIS A 257 1.76 -10.76 -3.93
N GLY A 258 2.00 -11.24 -5.14
CA GLY A 258 3.23 -11.95 -5.47
C GLY A 258 4.49 -11.08 -5.46
N ALA A 259 4.39 -9.75 -5.61
CA ALA A 259 5.55 -8.86 -5.47
C ALA A 259 5.96 -8.70 -4.01
N VAL A 260 5.01 -8.46 -3.11
CA VAL A 260 5.29 -8.33 -1.67
C VAL A 260 5.73 -9.65 -1.07
N HIS A 261 5.14 -10.78 -1.48
CA HIS A 261 5.56 -12.11 -1.03
C HIS A 261 7.03 -12.40 -1.39
N ARG A 262 7.45 -12.09 -2.63
CA ARG A 262 8.84 -12.26 -3.07
C ARG A 262 9.80 -11.34 -2.33
N GLU A 263 9.37 -10.11 -2.05
CA GLU A 263 10.14 -9.18 -1.21
C GLU A 263 10.31 -9.76 0.19
N ALA A 264 9.26 -10.34 0.80
CA ALA A 264 9.31 -10.97 2.11
C ALA A 264 10.25 -12.19 2.15
N GLU A 265 10.19 -13.10 1.16
CA GLU A 265 11.13 -14.22 1.05
C GLU A 265 12.58 -13.75 0.89
N SER A 266 12.78 -12.68 0.12
CA SER A 266 14.10 -12.08 -0.03
C SER A 266 14.59 -11.43 1.27
N LEU A 267 13.70 -10.83 2.06
CA LEU A 267 14.04 -10.30 3.38
C LEU A 267 14.34 -11.41 4.38
N LEU A 268 13.60 -12.53 4.37
CA LEU A 268 13.93 -13.69 5.21
C LEU A 268 15.38 -14.15 4.97
N SER A 269 15.76 -14.26 3.70
CA SER A 269 17.12 -14.66 3.30
C SER A 269 18.17 -13.64 3.74
N LEU A 270 17.88 -12.34 3.60
CA LEU A 270 18.79 -11.25 3.97
C LEU A 270 18.98 -11.13 5.49
N LEU A 271 17.88 -11.19 6.23
CA LEU A 271 17.87 -11.01 7.68
C LEU A 271 18.46 -12.23 8.39
N GLN A 272 18.41 -13.42 7.77
CA GLN A 272 18.81 -14.68 8.39
C GLN A 272 18.07 -14.88 9.72
N LEU A 273 16.77 -14.57 9.72
CA LEU A 273 15.92 -14.76 10.90
C LEU A 273 15.94 -16.24 11.31
N PRO A 274 15.79 -16.56 12.60
CA PRO A 274 15.64 -17.95 13.00
C PRO A 274 14.30 -18.52 12.48
N ALA A 275 14.10 -19.83 12.66
CA ALA A 275 12.80 -20.43 12.38
C ALA A 275 11.70 -19.69 13.14
N PHE A 276 10.60 -19.40 12.44
CA PHE A 276 9.49 -18.67 13.02
C PHE A 276 8.83 -19.52 14.12
N PRO A 277 8.09 -18.90 15.05
CA PRO A 277 7.29 -19.65 16.01
C PRO A 277 6.37 -20.65 15.31
N PRO A 278 6.27 -21.90 15.80
CA PRO A 278 5.55 -22.94 15.09
C PRO A 278 4.06 -22.60 14.96
N ILE A 279 3.52 -22.81 13.76
CA ILE A 279 2.10 -22.61 13.44
C ILE A 279 1.37 -23.95 13.64
N SER A 280 0.88 -24.17 14.85
CA SER A 280 0.07 -25.34 15.21
C SER A 280 -1.37 -25.22 14.68
N SER A 281 -2.11 -26.33 14.69
CA SER A 281 -3.53 -26.37 14.31
C SER A 281 -4.46 -25.45 15.12
N GLN A 282 -3.98 -24.95 16.27
CA GLN A 282 -4.70 -23.98 17.11
C GLN A 282 -4.44 -22.53 16.69
N SER A 283 -3.39 -22.26 15.92
CA SER A 283 -3.08 -20.90 15.43
C SER A 283 -4.14 -20.45 14.42
N LEU A 284 -4.57 -19.19 14.53
CA LEU A 284 -5.52 -18.61 13.58
C LEU A 284 -4.97 -18.52 12.15
N LEU A 285 -3.65 -18.44 12.00
CA LEU A 285 -2.97 -18.39 10.71
C LEU A 285 -2.87 -19.78 10.05
N HIS A 286 -3.10 -20.86 10.81
CA HIS A 286 -3.06 -22.22 10.28
C HIS A 286 -4.14 -22.40 9.19
N PRO A 287 -3.82 -22.99 8.01
CA PRO A 287 -4.75 -23.07 6.88
C PRO A 287 -6.11 -23.69 7.21
N ALA A 288 -6.16 -24.69 8.09
CA ALA A 288 -7.43 -25.25 8.59
C ALA A 288 -8.30 -24.21 9.31
N ARG A 289 -7.75 -23.45 10.25
CA ARG A 289 -8.50 -22.41 10.98
C ARG A 289 -8.87 -21.25 10.06
N LEU A 290 -7.93 -20.83 9.24
CA LEU A 290 -8.13 -19.75 8.27
C LEU A 290 -9.23 -20.10 7.24
N SER A 291 -9.39 -21.39 6.90
CA SER A 291 -10.44 -21.84 5.97
C SER A 291 -11.86 -21.48 6.44
N LEU A 292 -12.13 -21.41 7.75
CA LEU A 292 -13.43 -20.99 8.28
C LEU A 292 -13.82 -19.61 7.76
N ARG A 293 -12.86 -18.67 7.74
CA ARG A 293 -13.09 -17.33 7.21
C ARG A 293 -13.47 -17.35 5.74
N TYR A 294 -12.80 -18.17 4.94
CA TYR A 294 -13.08 -18.23 3.50
C TYR A 294 -14.32 -19.04 3.16
N LEU A 295 -14.71 -20.01 3.98
CA LEU A 295 -16.03 -20.66 3.89
C LEU A 295 -17.13 -19.64 4.16
N LEU A 296 -16.96 -18.78 5.17
CA LEU A 296 -17.90 -17.70 5.47
C LEU A 296 -17.95 -16.66 4.33
N ASP A 297 -16.80 -16.21 3.84
CA ASP A 297 -16.75 -15.22 2.76
C ASP A 297 -17.34 -15.76 1.45
N ALA A 298 -17.09 -17.04 1.13
CA ALA A 298 -17.63 -17.72 -0.06
C ALA A 298 -19.08 -18.23 0.10
N ASN A 299 -19.78 -17.89 1.18
CA ASN A 299 -21.14 -18.37 1.47
C ASN A 299 -21.29 -19.90 1.46
N LEU A 300 -20.26 -20.62 1.88
CA LEU A 300 -20.29 -22.09 1.91
C LEU A 300 -20.78 -22.61 3.27
N PRO A 301 -21.32 -23.84 3.34
CA PRO A 301 -21.76 -24.46 4.58
C PRO A 301 -20.63 -24.65 5.59
N ALA A 302 -20.89 -24.36 6.87
CA ALA A 302 -19.92 -24.56 7.94
C ALA A 302 -19.51 -26.04 8.12
N GLN A 303 -20.38 -26.98 7.72
CA GLN A 303 -20.14 -28.42 7.76
C GLN A 303 -18.98 -28.89 6.87
N LEU A 304 -18.50 -28.07 5.93
CA LEU A 304 -17.28 -28.35 5.17
C LEU A 304 -16.04 -28.32 6.05
N HIS A 305 -16.00 -27.52 7.11
CA HIS A 305 -14.79 -27.36 7.91
C HIS A 305 -14.30 -28.66 8.58
N PRO A 306 -15.17 -29.48 9.23
CA PRO A 306 -14.77 -30.81 9.70
C PRO A 306 -14.19 -31.71 8.60
N LEU A 307 -14.68 -31.63 7.36
CA LEU A 307 -14.12 -32.37 6.24
C LEU A 307 -12.70 -31.89 5.90
N LEU A 308 -12.47 -30.57 5.88
CA LEU A 308 -11.13 -30.00 5.67
C LEU A 308 -10.14 -30.47 6.74
N CYS A 309 -10.55 -30.48 8.00
CA CYS A 309 -9.71 -30.98 9.10
C CYS A 309 -9.35 -32.46 8.90
N ARG A 310 -10.33 -33.32 8.63
CA ARG A 310 -10.08 -34.76 8.36
C ARG A 310 -9.18 -34.99 7.15
N LEU A 311 -9.32 -34.20 6.08
CA LEU A 311 -8.47 -34.30 4.89
C LEU A 311 -7.01 -34.00 5.21
N MET A 312 -6.77 -32.98 6.04
CA MET A 312 -5.43 -32.60 6.44
C MET A 312 -4.82 -33.58 7.44
N GLU A 313 -5.59 -34.08 8.41
CA GLU A 313 -5.16 -35.08 9.40
C GLU A 313 -4.69 -36.38 8.75
N ARG A 314 -5.49 -36.94 7.83
CA ARG A 314 -5.21 -38.22 7.15
C ARG A 314 -3.89 -38.25 6.37
N ARG A 315 -3.35 -37.09 6.01
CA ARG A 315 -2.17 -36.95 5.13
C ARG A 315 -1.03 -36.19 5.80
N GLY A 316 -1.06 -36.09 7.13
CA GLY A 316 0.00 -35.42 7.91
C GLY A 316 0.15 -33.93 7.58
N MET A 317 -0.84 -33.31 6.91
CA MET A 317 -0.79 -31.89 6.55
C MET A 317 -1.07 -30.97 7.74
N MET A 318 -1.36 -31.54 8.91
CA MET A 318 -1.46 -30.86 10.21
C MET A 318 -0.09 -30.51 10.81
N ASP A 319 1.01 -31.05 10.29
CA ASP A 319 2.34 -30.80 10.85
C ASP A 319 2.71 -29.32 10.76
N ALA A 320 3.04 -28.73 11.91
CA ALA A 320 3.47 -27.35 12.03
C ALA A 320 4.68 -27.03 11.14
N ARG A 321 5.55 -28.01 10.86
CA ARG A 321 6.73 -27.82 9.99
C ARG A 321 6.35 -27.42 8.56
N LEU A 322 5.18 -27.83 8.08
CA LEU A 322 4.70 -27.51 6.72
C LEU A 322 4.21 -26.06 6.61
N HIS A 323 3.86 -25.47 7.75
CA HIS A 323 3.26 -24.14 7.86
C HIS A 323 4.20 -23.15 8.53
N THR A 324 5.32 -23.58 9.10
CA THR A 324 6.25 -22.67 9.78
C THR A 324 7.27 -22.14 8.80
N ALA A 325 7.40 -20.81 8.71
CA ALA A 325 8.42 -20.19 7.87
C ALA A 325 9.82 -20.55 8.38
N ALA A 326 10.64 -21.10 7.49
CA ALA A 326 11.99 -21.57 7.80
C ALA A 326 13.05 -20.70 7.12
N ALA A 327 14.15 -20.49 7.84
CA ALA A 327 15.34 -19.78 7.37
C ALA A 327 16.20 -20.58 6.38
N ALA A 328 15.73 -21.73 5.93
CA ALA A 328 16.46 -22.60 5.02
C ALA A 328 16.74 -21.88 3.68
N SER A 329 17.76 -22.32 2.94
CA SER A 329 17.98 -21.87 1.57
C SER A 329 17.38 -22.89 0.60
N PRO A 330 16.37 -22.52 -0.23
CA PRO A 330 15.75 -21.20 -0.35
C PRO A 330 14.75 -20.90 0.77
N ALA A 331 14.67 -19.63 1.19
CA ALA A 331 13.72 -19.21 2.22
C ALA A 331 12.30 -19.47 1.71
N ALA A 332 11.56 -20.31 2.42
CA ALA A 332 10.22 -20.70 2.05
C ALA A 332 9.23 -20.05 3.01
N LEU A 333 8.48 -19.07 2.51
CA LEU A 333 7.36 -18.47 3.23
C LEU A 333 6.04 -19.12 2.73
N PRO A 334 5.29 -19.81 3.60
CA PRO A 334 3.99 -20.37 3.20
C PRO A 334 2.97 -19.28 2.84
N ARG A 335 2.13 -19.57 1.84
CA ARG A 335 0.99 -18.72 1.45
C ARG A 335 -0.28 -19.20 2.14
N TYR A 336 -0.42 -18.86 3.41
CA TYR A 336 -1.48 -19.39 4.29
C TYR A 336 -2.89 -19.21 3.70
N ASP A 337 -3.16 -18.05 3.12
CA ASP A 337 -4.43 -17.71 2.48
C ASP A 337 -4.73 -18.56 1.25
N ALA A 338 -3.77 -18.66 0.33
CA ALA A 338 -3.88 -19.49 -0.86
C ALA A 338 -3.95 -20.98 -0.52
N GLN A 339 -3.25 -21.45 0.52
CA GLN A 339 -3.33 -22.83 1.01
C GLN A 339 -4.72 -23.14 1.58
N ALA A 340 -5.30 -22.25 2.38
CA ALA A 340 -6.64 -22.42 2.91
C ALA A 340 -7.70 -22.45 1.80
N ALA A 341 -7.60 -21.56 0.81
CA ALA A 341 -8.47 -21.59 -0.37
C ALA A 341 -8.27 -22.86 -1.20
N ALA A 342 -7.03 -23.31 -1.41
CA ALA A 342 -6.73 -24.54 -2.11
C ALA A 342 -7.35 -25.77 -1.44
N LEU A 343 -7.32 -25.84 -0.10
CA LEU A 343 -7.99 -26.90 0.67
C LEU A 343 -9.50 -26.91 0.43
N ILE A 344 -10.14 -25.73 0.42
CA ILE A 344 -11.57 -25.62 0.13
C ILE A 344 -11.87 -26.08 -1.29
N VAL A 345 -11.12 -25.61 -2.29
CA VAL A 345 -11.28 -26.02 -3.70
C VAL A 345 -11.15 -27.53 -3.84
N VAL A 346 -10.14 -28.14 -3.23
CA VAL A 346 -9.93 -29.60 -3.29
C VAL A 346 -11.06 -30.36 -2.60
N ALA A 347 -11.58 -29.87 -1.47
CA ALA A 347 -12.73 -30.49 -0.82
C ALA A 347 -14.01 -30.40 -1.68
N MET A 348 -14.22 -29.26 -2.35
CA MET A 348 -15.32 -29.11 -3.29
C MET A 348 -15.17 -30.04 -4.50
N LYS A 349 -13.94 -30.25 -5.01
CA LYS A 349 -13.65 -31.29 -6.01
C LYS A 349 -13.99 -32.69 -5.51
N LEU A 350 -13.62 -33.02 -4.27
CA LEU A 350 -13.89 -34.34 -3.69
C LEU A 350 -15.39 -34.60 -3.51
N LEU A 351 -16.18 -33.57 -3.20
CA LEU A 351 -17.61 -33.70 -2.95
C LEU A 351 -18.46 -33.67 -4.23
N TYR A 352 -18.09 -32.84 -5.19
CA TYR A 352 -18.91 -32.52 -6.35
C TYR A 352 -18.23 -32.79 -7.70
N GLY A 353 -17.00 -33.32 -7.73
CA GLY A 353 -16.22 -33.55 -8.94
C GLY A 353 -15.59 -32.26 -9.49
N LEU A 354 -16.38 -31.20 -9.68
CA LEU A 354 -15.98 -29.98 -10.40
C LEU A 354 -15.43 -30.26 -11.81
N ASP A 355 -16.07 -31.17 -12.54
CA ASP A 355 -15.66 -31.72 -13.84
C ASP A 355 -16.54 -31.27 -15.03
N ASP A 356 -17.44 -30.30 -14.81
CA ASP A 356 -18.50 -29.86 -15.74
C ASP A 356 -19.61 -30.90 -16.02
N GLN A 357 -19.58 -32.08 -15.39
CA GLN A 357 -20.49 -33.19 -15.70
C GLN A 357 -21.26 -33.69 -14.47
N SER A 358 -20.55 -34.14 -13.44
CA SER A 358 -21.10 -34.78 -12.24
C SER A 358 -21.67 -33.78 -11.23
N GLU A 359 -21.12 -32.57 -11.23
CA GLU A 359 -21.39 -31.49 -10.27
C GLU A 359 -22.85 -30.99 -10.26
N TRP A 360 -23.54 -31.07 -11.40
CA TRP A 360 -24.95 -30.67 -11.55
C TRP A 360 -25.92 -31.84 -11.54
N SER A 361 -25.38 -33.05 -11.69
CA SER A 361 -26.12 -34.29 -11.84
C SER A 361 -26.28 -35.04 -10.52
N ALA A 362 -25.58 -34.62 -9.45
CA ALA A 362 -25.88 -35.06 -8.10
C ALA A 362 -27.36 -34.76 -7.84
N PRO A 363 -28.23 -35.79 -7.78
CA PRO A 363 -29.63 -35.53 -7.48
C PRO A 363 -29.66 -34.84 -6.12
N ASP A 364 -30.51 -33.83 -5.95
CA ASP A 364 -31.08 -33.59 -4.63
C ASP A 364 -31.55 -35.00 -4.20
N LEU A 365 -30.89 -35.63 -3.22
CA LEU A 365 -31.06 -37.04 -2.83
C LEU A 365 -32.42 -37.23 -2.13
N THR A 366 -33.49 -36.81 -2.78
CA THR A 366 -34.88 -36.81 -2.37
C THR A 366 -35.69 -37.20 -3.59
N GLY A 367 -35.56 -38.46 -4.01
CA GLY A 367 -36.18 -38.88 -5.27
C GLY A 367 -36.20 -40.38 -5.52
N THR A 368 -36.21 -41.22 -4.48
CA THR A 368 -36.58 -42.62 -4.64
C THR A 368 -37.43 -43.08 -3.48
N GLY A 369 -38.75 -43.12 -3.73
CA GLY A 369 -39.71 -43.99 -3.06
C GLY A 369 -40.48 -43.38 -1.89
N GLY A 370 -41.77 -43.10 -2.11
CA GLY A 370 -42.77 -43.22 -1.03
C GLY A 370 -43.62 -41.99 -0.74
N ASP A 371 -44.69 -41.86 -1.53
CA ASP A 371 -46.03 -41.47 -1.07
C ASP A 371 -46.33 -40.04 -0.60
N ARG A 372 -47.61 -39.71 -0.79
CA ARG A 372 -48.27 -38.42 -0.84
C ARG A 372 -48.26 -37.65 0.48
N GLY A 373 -48.12 -36.32 0.37
CA GLY A 373 -48.74 -35.36 1.27
C GLY A 373 -48.10 -35.23 2.66
N THR A 374 -46.99 -34.50 2.76
CA THR A 374 -46.66 -33.73 3.97
C THR A 374 -45.65 -32.65 3.63
N GLU A 375 -45.84 -31.48 4.22
CA GLU A 375 -45.36 -30.19 3.76
C GLU A 375 -43.84 -30.03 3.62
N ASP A 376 -43.49 -29.25 2.61
CA ASP A 376 -42.17 -28.80 2.11
C ASP A 376 -41.34 -28.01 3.14
N ARG A 377 -40.96 -28.64 4.26
CA ARG A 377 -39.99 -28.07 5.25
C ARG A 377 -38.63 -28.76 5.25
N GLY A 378 -38.49 -29.95 4.67
CA GLY A 378 -37.24 -30.72 4.66
C GLY A 378 -36.25 -30.34 3.56
N THR A 379 -36.75 -29.80 2.44
CA THR A 379 -35.99 -29.46 1.24
C THR A 379 -35.21 -28.15 1.39
N GLU A 380 -35.69 -27.24 2.25
CA GLU A 380 -35.04 -25.95 2.49
C GLU A 380 -33.73 -26.09 3.26
N ASP A 381 -33.54 -27.12 4.07
CA ASP A 381 -32.37 -27.24 4.96
C ASP A 381 -31.11 -27.81 4.28
N GLN A 382 -31.24 -28.32 3.04
CA GLN A 382 -30.12 -28.92 2.31
C GLN A 382 -29.35 -27.90 1.45
N PHE A 383 -28.03 -28.07 1.38
CA PHE A 383 -27.17 -27.25 0.52
C PHE A 383 -27.22 -27.72 -0.94
N SER A 384 -27.75 -26.86 -1.82
CA SER A 384 -27.75 -27.08 -3.26
C SER A 384 -26.62 -26.29 -3.93
N LEU A 385 -25.62 -27.00 -4.49
CA LEU A 385 -24.50 -26.39 -5.21
C LEU A 385 -24.97 -25.48 -6.35
N ARG A 386 -26.02 -25.88 -7.07
CA ARG A 386 -26.60 -25.10 -8.18
C ARG A 386 -27.23 -23.79 -7.72
N ARG A 387 -27.93 -23.78 -6.58
CA ARG A 387 -28.50 -22.55 -6.01
C ARG A 387 -27.39 -21.62 -5.53
N TRP A 388 -26.43 -22.16 -4.78
CA TRP A 388 -25.25 -21.42 -4.30
C TRP A 388 -24.44 -20.81 -5.45
N PHE A 389 -24.13 -21.59 -6.49
CA PHE A 389 -23.36 -21.13 -7.64
C PHE A 389 -24.06 -19.97 -8.36
N ARG A 390 -25.36 -20.08 -8.64
CA ARG A 390 -26.10 -19.00 -9.32
C ARG A 390 -26.05 -17.69 -8.55
N LEU A 391 -26.29 -17.75 -7.25
CA LEU A 391 -26.23 -16.59 -6.36
C LEU A 391 -24.82 -16.00 -6.34
N LEU A 392 -23.81 -16.82 -6.04
CA LEU A 392 -22.44 -16.34 -5.89
C LEU A 392 -21.85 -15.85 -7.21
N HIS A 393 -22.23 -16.45 -8.34
CA HIS A 393 -21.83 -15.99 -9.67
C HIS A 393 -22.33 -14.58 -9.95
N GLN A 394 -23.60 -14.29 -9.66
CA GLN A 394 -24.17 -12.95 -9.85
C GLN A 394 -23.46 -11.91 -8.99
N VAL A 395 -23.23 -12.21 -7.72
CA VAL A 395 -22.52 -11.34 -6.77
C VAL A 395 -21.08 -11.12 -7.22
N LEU A 396 -20.36 -12.17 -7.61
CA LEU A 396 -18.98 -12.08 -8.09
C LEU A 396 -18.86 -11.21 -9.33
N VAL A 397 -19.71 -11.41 -10.34
CA VAL A 397 -19.70 -10.61 -11.58
C VAL A 397 -19.99 -9.13 -11.26
N ARG A 398 -20.97 -8.86 -10.40
CA ARG A 398 -21.29 -7.50 -9.96
C ARG A 398 -20.08 -6.85 -9.27
N ALA A 399 -19.46 -7.55 -8.32
CA ALA A 399 -18.34 -7.03 -7.56
C ALA A 399 -17.09 -6.79 -8.43
N GLU A 400 -16.80 -7.68 -9.38
CA GLU A 400 -15.73 -7.45 -10.36
C GLU A 400 -16.00 -6.25 -11.27
N ASN A 401 -17.23 -6.07 -11.72
CA ASN A 401 -17.60 -4.91 -12.54
C ASN A 401 -17.48 -3.61 -11.75
N GLN A 402 -17.90 -3.61 -10.48
CA GLN A 402 -17.71 -2.47 -9.58
C GLN A 402 -16.23 -2.14 -9.42
N ARG A 403 -15.37 -3.14 -9.17
CA ARG A 403 -13.92 -2.91 -9.09
C ARG A 403 -13.34 -2.35 -10.37
N LYS A 404 -13.73 -2.85 -11.55
CA LYS A 404 -13.25 -2.30 -12.83
C LYS A 404 -13.66 -0.85 -13.01
N VAL A 405 -14.88 -0.50 -12.61
CA VAL A 405 -15.37 0.88 -12.63
C VAL A 405 -14.60 1.75 -11.64
N ASP A 406 -14.38 1.26 -10.43
CA ASP A 406 -13.64 1.97 -9.38
C ASP A 406 -12.16 2.12 -9.74
N ASP A 407 -11.51 1.08 -10.27
CA ASP A 407 -10.15 1.14 -10.81
C ASP A 407 -10.06 2.13 -11.97
N SER A 408 -11.05 2.13 -12.88
CA SER A 408 -11.08 3.07 -14.00
C SER A 408 -11.32 4.50 -13.52
N ARG A 409 -12.18 4.70 -12.53
CA ARG A 409 -12.42 5.98 -11.87
C ARG A 409 -11.16 6.43 -11.13
N LEU A 410 -10.53 5.58 -10.34
CA LEU A 410 -9.29 5.86 -9.62
C LEU A 410 -8.13 6.11 -10.57
N LEU A 411 -7.99 5.39 -11.69
CA LEU A 411 -7.02 5.68 -12.74
C LEU A 411 -7.31 7.01 -13.43
N PHE A 412 -8.57 7.29 -13.75
CA PHE A 412 -8.99 8.56 -14.32
C PHE A 412 -8.69 9.72 -13.37
N PHE A 413 -9.08 9.59 -12.10
CA PHE A 413 -8.80 10.56 -11.05
C PHE A 413 -7.31 10.65 -10.75
N SER A 414 -6.53 9.58 -10.72
CA SER A 414 -5.09 9.65 -10.43
C SER A 414 -4.28 10.21 -11.60
N ARG A 415 -4.69 9.96 -12.85
CA ARG A 415 -4.08 10.52 -14.07
C ARG A 415 -4.49 11.98 -14.35
N LYS A 416 -5.72 12.37 -13.99
CA LYS A 416 -6.27 13.72 -14.24
C LYS A 416 -6.46 14.57 -12.98
N GLN A 417 -6.11 14.08 -11.79
CA GLN A 417 -6.23 14.89 -10.58
C GLN A 417 -5.25 16.06 -10.68
N TRP A 418 -5.86 17.23 -10.62
CA TRP A 418 -5.30 18.40 -9.96
C TRP A 418 -5.07 18.02 -8.49
N LYS A 419 -3.97 17.30 -8.20
CA LYS A 419 -3.63 16.88 -6.85
C LYS A 419 -3.23 18.12 -6.07
N THR A 420 -4.18 18.62 -5.29
CA THR A 420 -3.97 19.61 -4.25
C THR A 420 -3.29 18.98 -3.04
N SER A 421 -2.23 18.19 -3.29
CA SER A 421 -1.41 17.66 -2.22
C SER A 421 -0.93 18.84 -1.38
N SER A 422 -1.12 18.75 -0.07
CA SER A 422 -0.57 19.75 0.86
C SER A 422 0.95 19.86 0.68
N LYS A 423 1.61 18.77 0.25
CA LYS A 423 3.07 18.66 0.05
C LYS A 423 3.43 18.19 -1.37
N PRO A 424 3.43 19.09 -2.38
CA PRO A 424 3.76 18.69 -3.74
C PRO A 424 5.25 18.35 -3.90
N LEU A 425 5.55 17.20 -4.49
CA LEU A 425 6.94 16.78 -4.75
C LEU A 425 7.55 17.61 -5.87
N CYS A 426 8.71 18.22 -5.59
CA CYS A 426 9.49 18.95 -6.58
C CYS A 426 10.71 18.12 -6.98
N LEU A 427 10.63 17.41 -8.11
CA LEU A 427 11.72 16.59 -8.65
C LEU A 427 12.92 17.43 -9.11
N ASN A 428 12.66 18.68 -9.53
CA ASN A 428 13.70 19.62 -9.94
C ASN A 428 13.39 21.01 -9.38
N ARG A 429 14.42 21.67 -8.82
CA ARG A 429 14.34 23.03 -8.26
C ARG A 429 13.88 24.05 -9.30
N ARG A 430 14.23 23.86 -10.58
CA ARG A 430 13.78 24.71 -11.70
C ARG A 430 12.26 24.68 -11.89
N ASN A 431 11.62 23.55 -11.63
CA ASN A 431 10.18 23.36 -11.82
C ASN A 431 9.35 23.70 -10.56
N ARG A 432 10.00 24.06 -9.44
CA ARG A 432 9.33 24.34 -8.17
C ARG A 432 8.27 25.44 -8.30
N CYS A 433 8.58 26.52 -9.02
CA CYS A 433 7.63 27.61 -9.25
C CYS A 433 6.40 27.15 -10.05
N VAL A 434 6.60 26.30 -11.05
CA VAL A 434 5.53 25.72 -11.89
C VAL A 434 4.64 24.79 -11.05
N VAL A 435 5.25 23.91 -10.24
CA VAL A 435 4.53 22.99 -9.35
C VAL A 435 3.72 23.76 -8.31
N MET A 436 4.28 24.79 -7.69
CA MET A 436 3.58 25.62 -6.72
C MET A 436 2.48 26.48 -7.36
N LYS A 437 2.67 26.94 -8.61
CA LYS A 437 1.59 27.61 -9.38
C LYS A 437 0.46 26.64 -9.68
N LYS A 438 0.75 25.42 -10.16
CA LYS A 438 -0.24 24.36 -10.38
C LYS A 438 -1.00 24.01 -9.10
N LYS A 439 -0.31 23.91 -7.95
CA LYS A 439 -0.96 23.71 -6.63
C LYS A 439 -1.96 24.83 -6.32
N ARG A 440 -1.55 26.10 -6.44
CA ARG A 440 -2.42 27.25 -6.14
C ARG A 440 -3.64 27.29 -7.06
N VAL A 441 -3.44 27.08 -8.36
CA VAL A 441 -4.54 26.99 -9.33
C VAL A 441 -5.48 25.83 -8.99
N ALA A 442 -4.93 24.66 -8.64
CA ALA A 442 -5.74 23.51 -8.20
C ALA A 442 -6.53 23.79 -6.91
N GLN A 443 -5.95 24.50 -5.94
CA GLN A 443 -6.63 24.94 -4.71
C GLN A 443 -7.80 25.88 -5.04
N GLN A 444 -7.54 26.87 -5.90
CA GLN A 444 -8.54 27.84 -6.31
C GLN A 444 -9.69 27.18 -7.08
N LEU A 445 -9.39 26.32 -8.06
CA LEU A 445 -10.39 25.55 -8.79
C LEU A 445 -11.23 24.66 -7.87
N ARG A 446 -10.61 23.99 -6.88
CA ARG A 446 -11.37 23.21 -5.88
C ARG A 446 -12.26 24.09 -5.01
N SER A 447 -11.78 25.25 -4.57
CA SER A 447 -12.58 26.18 -3.77
C SER A 447 -13.78 26.69 -4.56
N CYS A 448 -13.59 27.05 -5.83
CA CYS A 448 -14.67 27.41 -6.74
C CYS A 448 -15.64 26.23 -6.94
N LEU A 449 -15.14 25.03 -7.19
CA LEU A 449 -15.98 23.84 -7.40
C LEU A 449 -16.79 23.49 -6.15
N HIS A 450 -16.19 23.57 -4.96
CA HIS A 450 -16.88 23.35 -3.68
C HIS A 450 -17.95 24.42 -3.39
N LYS A 451 -17.77 25.65 -3.86
CA LYS A 451 -18.81 26.70 -3.78
C LYS A 451 -19.97 26.44 -4.76
N LEU A 452 -19.71 25.75 -5.86
CA LEU A 452 -20.68 25.46 -6.93
C LEU A 452 -21.36 24.10 -6.80
N SER A 453 -20.84 23.19 -5.97
CA SER A 453 -21.33 21.82 -5.80
C SER A 453 -21.88 21.64 -4.40
N ALA A 454 -23.03 20.97 -4.25
CA ALA A 454 -23.43 20.47 -2.94
C ALA A 454 -22.30 19.58 -2.37
N PRO A 455 -22.00 19.67 -1.05
CA PRO A 455 -20.95 18.85 -0.47
C PRO A 455 -21.25 17.39 -0.79
N PRO A 456 -20.33 16.64 -1.43
CA PRO A 456 -20.53 15.22 -1.60
C PRO A 456 -20.74 14.64 -0.21
N ALA A 457 -21.80 13.83 -0.03
CA ALA A 457 -22.00 13.09 1.20
C ALA A 457 -20.65 12.48 1.57
N ALA A 458 -20.08 12.93 2.71
CA ALA A 458 -18.75 12.52 3.12
C ALA A 458 -18.70 11.01 2.97
N ALA A 459 -17.85 10.53 2.06
CA ALA A 459 -17.73 9.10 1.82
C ALA A 459 -17.38 8.50 3.18
N GLN A 460 -18.37 7.90 3.84
CA GLN A 460 -18.20 7.29 5.13
C GLN A 460 -17.05 6.32 4.91
N GLN A 461 -15.93 6.54 5.60
CA GLN A 461 -14.84 5.58 5.58
C GLN A 461 -15.45 4.28 6.12
N LEU A 462 -15.83 3.38 5.21
CA LEU A 462 -16.37 2.09 5.58
C LEU A 462 -15.37 1.48 6.55
N ARG A 463 -15.87 0.93 7.66
CA ARG A 463 -15.01 0.18 8.56
C ARG A 463 -14.30 -0.90 7.74
N PRO A 464 -12.98 -1.08 7.92
CA PRO A 464 -12.26 -2.12 7.20
C PRO A 464 -12.89 -3.47 7.54
N SER A 465 -13.16 -4.24 6.49
CA SER A 465 -13.68 -5.60 6.61
C SER A 465 -12.69 -6.59 5.98
N SER A 466 -12.44 -7.69 6.70
CA SER A 466 -11.72 -8.84 6.18
C SER A 466 -12.59 -9.73 5.28
N PHE A 467 -13.90 -9.48 5.22
CA PHE A 467 -14.83 -10.15 4.31
C PHE A 467 -15.06 -9.30 3.05
N ARG A 468 -15.16 -9.97 1.89
CA ARG A 468 -15.51 -9.35 0.61
C ARG A 468 -17.01 -9.26 0.41
N PHE A 469 -17.73 -10.24 0.94
CA PHE A 469 -19.17 -10.35 0.79
C PHE A 469 -19.86 -10.38 2.15
N CYS A 470 -21.09 -9.91 2.18
CA CYS A 470 -21.95 -9.85 3.36
C CYS A 470 -23.18 -10.72 3.12
N TRP A 471 -23.33 -11.82 3.86
CA TRP A 471 -24.45 -12.76 3.70
C TRP A 471 -25.48 -12.67 4.84
N GLY A 472 -26.75 -12.93 4.52
CA GLY A 472 -27.86 -12.98 5.47
C GLY A 472 -28.93 -11.91 5.23
N ASP A 473 -29.77 -11.67 6.24
CA ASP A 473 -31.00 -10.87 6.09
C ASP A 473 -30.82 -9.39 6.46
N ARG A 474 -29.58 -8.97 6.73
CA ARG A 474 -29.28 -7.59 7.11
C ARG A 474 -29.33 -6.66 5.90
N GLY A 475 -29.77 -5.42 6.12
CA GLY A 475 -29.72 -4.36 5.10
C GLY A 475 -28.30 -4.19 4.55
N GLY A 476 -28.14 -4.31 3.24
CA GLY A 476 -26.84 -4.28 2.55
C GLY A 476 -26.17 -5.64 2.36
N ALA A 477 -26.85 -6.76 2.62
CA ALA A 477 -26.35 -8.09 2.28
C ALA A 477 -26.36 -8.34 0.76
N ASP A 478 -25.40 -9.12 0.29
CA ASP A 478 -25.24 -9.57 -1.09
C ASP A 478 -26.19 -10.74 -1.44
N GLY A 479 -26.81 -11.36 -0.43
CA GLY A 479 -27.80 -12.41 -0.59
C GLY A 479 -28.01 -13.26 0.67
N PRO A 480 -28.93 -14.25 0.62
CA PRO A 480 -29.18 -15.18 1.73
C PRO A 480 -27.92 -15.96 2.13
N SER A 481 -27.87 -16.33 3.41
CA SER A 481 -26.79 -17.15 3.96
C SER A 481 -27.03 -18.64 3.76
N PHE A 482 -26.00 -19.36 3.32
CA PHE A 482 -25.99 -20.82 3.21
C PHE A 482 -25.18 -21.49 4.34
N HIS A 483 -24.65 -20.73 5.30
CA HIS A 483 -23.73 -21.24 6.33
C HIS A 483 -24.33 -22.36 7.19
N GLN A 484 -25.64 -22.30 7.42
CA GLN A 484 -26.38 -23.25 8.27
C GLN A 484 -26.96 -24.44 7.49
N LYS A 485 -26.86 -24.45 6.16
CA LYS A 485 -27.41 -25.54 5.33
C LYS A 485 -26.60 -26.82 5.55
N LYS A 486 -27.29 -27.96 5.55
CA LYS A 486 -26.67 -29.28 5.70
C LYS A 486 -26.07 -29.75 4.37
N LEU A 487 -24.87 -30.33 4.42
CA LEU A 487 -24.31 -31.01 3.28
C LEU A 487 -25.09 -32.31 3.02
N PRO A 488 -25.31 -32.71 1.76
CA PRO A 488 -25.83 -34.03 1.45
C PRO A 488 -24.91 -35.10 2.08
N GLY A 489 -25.48 -36.23 2.52
CA GLY A 489 -24.89 -37.26 3.41
C GLY A 489 -23.63 -38.00 2.94
N VAL A 490 -22.75 -37.36 2.19
CA VAL A 490 -21.50 -37.88 1.59
C VAL A 490 -20.39 -38.14 2.63
N LEU A 491 -20.60 -37.76 3.89
CA LEU A 491 -19.61 -37.93 4.96
C LEU A 491 -19.26 -39.40 5.29
N SER A 492 -20.06 -40.36 4.81
CA SER A 492 -19.89 -41.80 5.11
C SER A 492 -19.14 -42.59 4.04
N HIS A 493 -18.86 -42.03 2.86
CA HIS A 493 -18.14 -42.76 1.82
C HIS A 493 -16.63 -42.43 1.81
N PRO A 494 -15.76 -43.45 1.62
CA PRO A 494 -14.34 -43.20 1.41
C PRO A 494 -14.18 -42.25 0.22
N LEU A 495 -13.32 -41.25 0.37
CA LEU A 495 -12.96 -40.27 -0.66
C LEU A 495 -12.65 -41.04 -1.96
N ARG A 496 -13.63 -41.12 -2.86
CA ARG A 496 -13.60 -42.04 -4.01
C ARG A 496 -12.54 -41.56 -4.99
N GLY A 497 -11.34 -42.16 -4.92
CA GLY A 497 -10.22 -41.83 -5.81
C GLY A 497 -10.48 -42.10 -7.30
N SER A 498 -11.44 -42.99 -7.63
CA SER A 498 -11.72 -43.40 -9.02
C SER A 498 -12.36 -42.31 -9.89
N TRP A 499 -13.05 -41.32 -9.29
CA TRP A 499 -13.75 -40.24 -10.01
C TRP A 499 -13.02 -38.89 -9.93
N TYR A 500 -11.89 -38.85 -9.24
CA TYR A 500 -11.18 -37.61 -9.02
C TYR A 500 -10.24 -37.31 -10.20
N TRP A 501 -10.50 -36.22 -10.93
CA TRP A 501 -9.65 -35.81 -12.04
C TRP A 501 -8.49 -34.90 -11.58
N HIS A 502 -7.31 -35.13 -12.15
CA HIS A 502 -6.12 -34.31 -11.96
C HIS A 502 -5.39 -34.05 -13.29
N PRO A 503 -5.04 -32.81 -13.62
CA PRO A 503 -4.31 -32.51 -14.85
C PRO A 503 -2.83 -32.90 -14.81
N ALA A 504 -2.17 -32.85 -13.64
CA ALA A 504 -0.72 -33.04 -13.52
C ALA A 504 -0.23 -33.31 -12.08
N LEU A 505 -0.23 -34.58 -11.65
CA LEU A 505 0.34 -34.98 -10.35
C LEU A 505 1.86 -35.21 -10.38
N LYS A 506 2.45 -35.42 -11.56
CA LYS A 506 3.90 -35.69 -11.67
C LYS A 506 4.71 -34.54 -11.05
N PRO A 507 5.64 -34.83 -10.12
CA PRO A 507 6.50 -33.81 -9.55
C PRO A 507 7.36 -33.18 -10.63
N CYS A 508 7.39 -31.85 -10.69
CA CYS A 508 8.27 -31.11 -11.59
C CYS A 508 9.57 -30.73 -10.90
N HIS A 509 10.68 -30.69 -11.64
CA HIS A 509 11.94 -30.16 -11.12
C HIS A 509 11.79 -28.66 -10.79
N PRO A 510 12.05 -28.23 -9.54
CA PRO A 510 11.80 -26.85 -9.10
C PRO A 510 12.52 -25.77 -9.92
N ARG A 511 13.68 -26.10 -10.53
CA ARG A 511 14.48 -25.17 -11.33
C ARG A 511 14.01 -25.03 -12.79
N MET A 512 13.25 -26.00 -13.30
CA MET A 512 12.79 -26.02 -14.70
C MET A 512 11.29 -25.77 -14.84
N CYS A 513 10.55 -25.83 -13.74
CA CYS A 513 9.10 -25.69 -13.70
C CYS A 513 8.70 -24.22 -13.86
N ARG A 514 8.16 -23.85 -15.02
CA ARG A 514 7.71 -22.47 -15.33
C ARG A 514 6.23 -22.20 -15.00
N GLY A 515 5.59 -23.10 -14.26
CA GLY A 515 4.18 -23.05 -13.90
C GLY A 515 3.32 -23.98 -14.76
N HIS A 516 2.35 -24.63 -14.12
CA HIS A 516 1.50 -25.65 -14.75
C HIS A 516 0.21 -25.10 -15.36
N TYR A 517 -0.23 -23.93 -14.89
CA TYR A 517 -1.56 -23.40 -15.24
C TYR A 517 -1.68 -23.12 -16.74
N ALA A 518 -0.72 -22.43 -17.35
CA ALA A 518 -0.80 -22.04 -18.77
C ALA A 518 -0.89 -23.26 -19.72
N GLN A 519 -0.32 -24.40 -19.32
CA GLN A 519 -0.38 -25.64 -20.09
C GLN A 519 -1.71 -26.37 -19.89
N ALA A 520 -2.23 -26.36 -18.66
CA ALA A 520 -3.47 -27.05 -18.31
C ALA A 520 -4.73 -26.21 -18.58
N GLU A 521 -4.64 -24.89 -18.69
CA GLU A 521 -5.79 -23.96 -18.68
C GLU A 521 -6.87 -24.32 -19.70
N ALA A 522 -6.46 -24.72 -20.90
CA ALA A 522 -7.37 -25.14 -21.98
C ALA A 522 -8.13 -26.44 -21.65
N THR A 523 -7.53 -27.35 -20.89
CA THR A 523 -8.10 -28.65 -20.55
C THR A 523 -8.81 -28.67 -19.19
N LEU A 524 -8.74 -27.57 -18.43
CA LEU A 524 -9.40 -27.47 -17.12
C LEU A 524 -10.92 -27.28 -17.27
N PRO A 525 -11.74 -27.98 -16.46
CA PRO A 525 -13.18 -27.74 -16.37
C PRO A 525 -13.53 -26.28 -16.06
N HIS A 526 -14.64 -25.80 -16.62
CA HIS A 526 -15.16 -24.45 -16.45
C HIS A 526 -15.57 -24.18 -15.01
N SER A 527 -16.21 -25.13 -14.34
CA SER A 527 -16.59 -25.02 -12.94
C SER A 527 -15.36 -24.87 -12.04
N PHE A 528 -14.33 -25.67 -12.26
CA PHE A 528 -13.06 -25.54 -11.55
C PHE A 528 -12.38 -24.19 -11.79
N LYS A 529 -12.31 -23.73 -13.05
CA LYS A 529 -11.79 -22.39 -13.39
C LYS A 529 -12.59 -21.29 -12.68
N TRP A 530 -13.90 -21.45 -12.57
CA TRP A 530 -14.76 -20.50 -11.84
C TRP A 530 -14.45 -20.50 -10.34
N PHE A 531 -14.23 -21.67 -9.71
CA PHE A 531 -13.79 -21.73 -8.31
C PHE A 531 -12.43 -21.06 -8.10
N LEU A 532 -11.47 -21.26 -9.01
CA LEU A 532 -10.18 -20.57 -8.96
C LEU A 532 -10.34 -19.05 -9.10
N ARG A 533 -11.26 -18.59 -9.95
CA ARG A 533 -11.59 -17.17 -10.12
C ARG A 533 -12.23 -16.59 -8.87
N LEU A 534 -13.19 -17.29 -8.26
CA LEU A 534 -13.85 -16.87 -7.02
C LEU A 534 -12.82 -16.65 -5.91
N PHE A 535 -12.03 -17.67 -5.57
CA PHE A 535 -11.03 -17.54 -4.51
C PHE A 535 -9.88 -16.61 -4.90
N GLY A 536 -9.54 -16.52 -6.19
CA GLY A 536 -8.62 -15.50 -6.69
C GLY A 536 -9.12 -14.08 -6.43
N PHE A 537 -10.42 -13.83 -6.61
CA PHE A 537 -11.06 -12.54 -6.29
C PHE A 537 -11.12 -12.28 -4.79
N LEU A 538 -11.44 -13.29 -3.96
CA LEU A 538 -11.48 -13.15 -2.51
C LEU A 538 -10.11 -12.74 -1.93
N LEU A 539 -9.04 -13.32 -2.46
CA LEU A 539 -7.68 -13.14 -1.99
C LEU A 539 -6.89 -12.05 -2.74
N ASP A 540 -7.41 -11.49 -3.83
CA ASP A 540 -6.66 -10.61 -4.73
C ASP A 540 -5.38 -11.29 -5.29
N ILE A 541 -5.50 -12.59 -5.58
CA ILE A 541 -4.45 -13.44 -6.15
C ILE A 541 -4.87 -13.92 -7.54
N ARG A 542 -3.91 -13.97 -8.47
CA ARG A 542 -4.17 -14.48 -9.83
C ARG A 542 -4.46 -15.99 -9.82
N PRO A 543 -5.44 -16.49 -10.60
CA PRO A 543 -5.79 -17.92 -10.67
C PRO A 543 -4.60 -18.89 -10.84
N PRO A 544 -3.57 -18.59 -11.66
CA PRO A 544 -2.40 -19.48 -11.79
C PRO A 544 -1.69 -19.77 -10.47
N ARG A 545 -1.64 -18.79 -9.56
CA ARG A 545 -0.98 -18.94 -8.26
C ARG A 545 -1.80 -19.80 -7.30
N LEU A 546 -3.12 -19.65 -7.32
CA LEU A 546 -4.01 -20.51 -6.54
C LEU A 546 -3.96 -21.95 -7.06
N TYR A 547 -3.94 -22.12 -8.39
CA TYR A 547 -3.79 -23.43 -9.01
C TYR A 547 -2.49 -24.15 -8.59
N GLU A 548 -1.37 -23.43 -8.48
CA GLU A 548 -0.12 -23.99 -7.95
C GLU A 548 -0.29 -24.54 -6.53
N GLU A 549 -1.03 -23.85 -5.66
CA GLU A 549 -1.31 -24.34 -4.29
C GLU A 549 -2.29 -25.52 -4.28
N VAL A 550 -3.31 -25.51 -5.15
CA VAL A 550 -4.21 -26.66 -5.36
C VAL A 550 -3.42 -27.91 -5.74
N LEU A 551 -2.51 -27.82 -6.72
CA LEU A 551 -1.66 -28.94 -7.11
C LEU A 551 -0.77 -29.43 -5.97
N LYS A 552 -0.28 -28.56 -5.08
CA LYS A 552 0.51 -28.98 -3.91
C LYS A 552 -0.34 -29.78 -2.92
N VAL A 553 -1.57 -29.34 -2.66
CA VAL A 553 -2.51 -30.06 -1.79
C VAL A 553 -2.85 -31.42 -2.41
N GLU A 554 -3.23 -31.43 -3.69
CA GLU A 554 -3.55 -32.65 -4.45
C GLU A 554 -2.37 -33.63 -4.43
N ARG A 555 -1.15 -33.21 -4.77
CA ARG A 555 0.04 -34.08 -4.73
C ARG A 555 0.27 -34.71 -3.36
N ARG A 556 -0.01 -34.00 -2.26
CA ARG A 556 0.11 -34.56 -0.90
C ARG A 556 -1.03 -35.50 -0.55
N LEU A 557 -2.23 -35.24 -1.06
CA LEU A 557 -3.38 -36.12 -0.84
C LEU A 557 -3.25 -37.45 -1.60
N PHE A 558 -2.64 -37.41 -2.79
CA PHE A 558 -2.55 -38.55 -3.69
C PHE A 558 -1.14 -39.15 -3.81
N SER A 559 -0.11 -38.57 -3.19
CA SER A 559 1.21 -39.20 -3.07
C SER A 559 1.09 -40.53 -2.33
N GLY A 560 1.41 -41.63 -3.01
CA GLY A 560 1.33 -42.99 -2.47
C GLY A 560 0.11 -43.81 -2.88
N LEU A 561 -0.71 -43.35 -3.84
CA LEU A 561 -1.78 -44.14 -4.47
C LEU A 561 -1.36 -44.79 -5.80
N ASP A 562 -0.14 -44.53 -6.29
CA ASP A 562 0.47 -45.21 -7.44
C ASP A 562 1.35 -46.37 -6.95
N GLY A 563 0.74 -47.33 -6.24
CA GLY A 563 1.38 -48.55 -5.76
C GLY A 563 0.58 -49.78 -6.13
#